data_AF-A0A359FWM1-F1
#
_entry.id   AF-A0A359FWM1-F1
#
_cell.length_a   1.000
_cell.length_b   1.000
_cell.length_c   1.000
_cell.angle_alpha   90.00
_cell.angle_beta   90.00
_cell.angle_gamma   90.00
#
_symmetry.space_group_name_H-M   'P 1'
#
loop_
_entity.id
_entity.type
_entity.pdbx_description
1 polymer ?
#
loop_
_entity_poly.entity_id
_entity_poly.type
_entity_poly.pdbx_seq_one_letter_code
_entity_poly.pdbx_strand_id
1 'polypeptide(L)'
;MTTLYFETSDEDDLRKTGFNKDGKHQCPQIYIGLLVGLSGYAIGYDIFEGNAYEGHTLIPFLEKMSKKFNLDKPVVIADSGLLSKSNITALEENSLSNCYGTVSMILSKVI
;
A
#
# COMPACT_ATOMS: atom_id res chain seq x y z
N MET A 1 -0.24 1.85 4.96
CA MET A 1 -0.95 0.60 4.63
C MET A 1 -1.92 0.29 5.76
N THR A 2 -3.15 -0.12 5.46
CA THR A 2 -4.11 -0.56 6.49
C THR A 2 -4.17 -2.09 6.51
N THR A 3 -4.18 -2.69 7.69
CA THR A 3 -4.33 -4.15 7.85
C THR A 3 -5.72 -4.46 8.37
N LEU A 4 -6.44 -5.36 7.70
CA LEU A 4 -7.71 -5.89 8.21
C LEU A 4 -7.49 -7.32 8.71
N TYR A 5 -8.00 -7.60 9.92
CA TYR A 5 -7.96 -8.92 10.54
C TYR A 5 -9.34 -9.57 10.47
N PHE A 6 -9.37 -10.88 10.29
CA PHE A 6 -10.61 -11.66 10.26
C PHE A 6 -10.64 -12.64 11.43
N GLU A 7 -11.72 -12.65 12.20
CA GLU A 7 -11.95 -13.62 13.29
C GLU A 7 -12.38 -14.99 12.73
N THR A 8 -11.57 -15.55 11.87
CA THR A 8 -11.75 -16.88 11.27
C THR A 8 -10.40 -17.58 11.22
N SER A 9 -10.41 -18.91 11.20
CA SER A 9 -9.23 -19.73 10.96
C SER A 9 -8.91 -19.89 9.48
N ASP A 10 -9.86 -19.60 8.60
CA ASP A 10 -9.80 -20.06 7.22
C ASP A 10 -9.11 -19.03 6.33
N GLU A 11 -7.98 -19.43 5.77
CA GLU A 11 -7.30 -18.68 4.72
C GLU A 11 -8.03 -18.83 3.37
N ASP A 12 -7.91 -17.82 2.52
CA ASP A 12 -8.29 -17.90 1.11
C ASP A 12 -7.23 -17.24 0.23
N ASP A 13 -7.58 -16.92 -1.01
CA ASP A 13 -6.66 -16.33 -1.98
C ASP A 13 -6.04 -15.00 -1.48
N LEU A 14 -6.76 -14.21 -0.68
CA LEU A 14 -6.28 -12.92 -0.16
C LEU A 14 -5.97 -12.99 1.33
N ARG A 15 -6.84 -13.63 2.10
CA ARG A 15 -6.74 -13.77 3.55
C ARG A 15 -5.66 -14.77 3.87
N LYS A 16 -4.46 -14.26 4.19
CA LYS A 16 -3.30 -15.08 4.55
C LYS A 16 -2.82 -14.72 5.94
N THR A 17 -2.37 -15.71 6.69
CA THR A 17 -1.72 -15.49 7.98
C THR A 17 -0.35 -14.84 7.74
N GLY A 18 -0.11 -13.72 8.43
CA GLY A 18 1.13 -12.98 8.32
C GLY A 18 2.27 -13.61 9.11
N PHE A 19 3.51 -13.28 8.72
CA PHE A 19 4.70 -13.73 9.42
C PHE A 19 5.00 -12.82 10.63
N ASN A 20 4.98 -13.36 11.84
CA ASN A 20 5.46 -12.65 13.03
C ASN A 20 6.47 -13.52 13.82
N LYS A 21 7.55 -12.91 14.30
CA LYS A 21 8.64 -13.56 15.04
C LYS A 21 8.23 -14.12 16.40
N ASP A 22 7.03 -13.77 16.88
CA ASP A 22 6.50 -14.16 18.20
C ASP A 22 5.35 -15.20 18.14
N GLY A 23 5.06 -15.80 16.98
CA GLY A 23 4.18 -16.98 16.86
C GLY A 23 2.72 -16.79 17.26
N LYS A 24 2.26 -15.55 17.44
CA LYS A 24 0.91 -15.22 17.90
C LYS A 24 0.17 -14.33 16.91
N HIS A 25 -0.35 -14.89 15.82
CA HIS A 25 -1.61 -14.47 15.19
C HIS A 25 -2.13 -15.64 14.33
N GLN A 26 -3.22 -16.29 14.78
CA GLN A 26 -3.89 -17.39 14.06
C GLN A 26 -4.95 -16.90 13.07
N CYS A 27 -5.14 -15.58 12.98
CA CYS A 27 -6.21 -14.96 12.22
C CYS A 27 -5.65 -14.45 10.89
N PRO A 28 -6.20 -14.89 9.74
CA PRO A 28 -5.86 -14.38 8.43
C PRO A 28 -6.05 -12.86 8.38
N GLN A 29 -5.20 -12.19 7.60
CA GLN A 29 -5.26 -10.75 7.39
C GLN A 29 -5.20 -10.42 5.89
N ILE A 30 -5.55 -9.19 5.55
CA ILE A 30 -5.26 -8.58 4.24
C ILE A 30 -4.69 -7.19 4.45
N TYR A 31 -3.94 -6.71 3.45
CA TYR A 31 -3.49 -5.34 3.41
C TYR A 31 -4.30 -4.53 2.38
N ILE A 32 -4.67 -3.31 2.74
CA ILE A 32 -5.38 -2.37 1.88
C ILE A 32 -4.52 -1.12 1.68
N GLY A 33 -4.22 -0.85 0.41
CA GLY A 33 -3.64 0.40 -0.06
C GLY A 33 -4.75 1.34 -0.52
N LEU A 34 -4.73 2.59 -0.06
CA LEU A 34 -5.71 3.61 -0.45
C LEU A 34 -5.04 4.71 -1.26
N LEU A 35 -5.73 5.15 -2.30
CA LEU A 35 -5.41 6.35 -3.06
C LEU A 35 -6.43 7.42 -2.68
N VAL A 36 -5.92 8.56 -2.22
CA VAL A 36 -6.75 9.67 -1.72
C VAL A 36 -6.57 10.88 -2.64
N GLY A 37 -7.66 11.56 -2.96
CA GLY A 37 -7.63 12.84 -3.67
C GLY A 37 -7.26 13.98 -2.73
N LEU A 38 -7.00 15.17 -3.27
CA LEU A 38 -6.60 16.34 -2.47
C LEU A 38 -7.61 16.75 -1.38
N SER A 39 -8.89 16.49 -1.61
CA SER A 39 -9.96 16.80 -0.67
C SER A 39 -10.12 15.74 0.42
N GLY A 40 -9.23 14.75 0.52
CA GLY A 40 -9.30 13.67 1.50
C GLY A 40 -10.24 12.53 1.15
N TYR A 41 -10.85 12.54 -0.05
CA TYR A 41 -11.71 11.45 -0.51
C TYR A 41 -10.90 10.31 -1.08
N ALA A 42 -11.20 9.07 -0.68
CA ALA A 42 -10.63 7.90 -1.32
C ALA A 42 -11.16 7.80 -2.77
N ILE A 43 -10.24 7.79 -3.73
CA ILE A 43 -10.55 7.70 -5.17
C ILE A 43 -10.18 6.32 -5.75
N GLY A 44 -9.35 5.55 -5.03
CA GLY A 44 -8.98 4.19 -5.43
C GLY A 44 -8.47 3.38 -4.26
N TYR A 45 -8.46 2.06 -4.43
CA TYR A 45 -7.86 1.14 -3.49
C TYR A 45 -7.26 -0.06 -4.21
N ASP A 46 -6.39 -0.78 -3.52
CA ASP A 46 -5.92 -2.11 -3.91
C ASP A 46 -5.80 -3.00 -2.68
N ILE A 47 -5.97 -4.30 -2.88
CA ILE A 47 -5.92 -5.31 -1.83
C ILE A 47 -4.74 -6.25 -2.09
N PHE A 48 -3.97 -6.51 -1.05
CA PHE A 48 -2.82 -7.40 -1.09
C PHE A 48 -3.00 -8.53 -0.07
N GLU A 49 -2.40 -9.67 -0.38
CA GLU A 49 -2.41 -10.83 0.49
C GLU A 49 -1.79 -10.52 1.86
N GLY A 50 -2.36 -11.06 2.94
CA GLY A 50 -1.91 -10.76 4.30
C GLY A 50 -0.49 -11.19 4.67
N ASN A 51 0.13 -12.04 3.86
CA ASN A 51 1.51 -12.48 3.98
C ASN A 51 2.44 -11.74 2.99
N ALA A 52 1.92 -10.83 2.17
CA ALA A 52 2.72 -10.07 1.25
C ALA A 52 3.74 -9.23 2.02
N TYR A 53 4.99 -9.25 1.58
CA TYR A 53 6.03 -8.43 2.18
C TYR A 53 5.69 -6.95 1.93
N GLU A 54 5.44 -6.20 3.01
CA GLU A 54 5.00 -4.79 2.94
C GLU A 54 5.92 -3.93 2.06
N GLY A 55 7.23 -4.20 2.07
CA GLY A 55 8.20 -3.50 1.22
C GLY A 55 7.97 -3.67 -0.28
N HIS A 56 7.30 -4.73 -0.73
CA HIS A 56 6.98 -4.96 -2.15
C HIS A 56 5.59 -4.47 -2.55
N THR A 57 4.81 -3.88 -1.64
CA THR A 57 3.44 -3.42 -1.95
C THR A 57 3.40 -2.02 -2.55
N LEU A 58 4.34 -1.15 -2.16
CA LEU A 58 4.31 0.28 -2.49
C LEU A 58 4.44 0.55 -4.00
N ILE A 59 5.48 0.00 -4.65
CA ILE A 59 5.76 0.27 -6.07
C ILE A 59 4.66 -0.30 -6.99
N PRO A 60 4.23 -1.58 -6.84
CA PRO A 60 3.14 -2.11 -7.67
C PRO A 60 1.83 -1.36 -7.47
N PHE A 61 1.54 -0.92 -6.24
CA PHE A 61 0.38 -0.09 -5.96
C PHE A 61 0.43 1.23 -6.75
N LEU A 62 1.57 1.92 -6.69
CA LEU A 62 1.79 3.18 -7.40
C LEU A 62 1.65 3.01 -8.91
N GLU A 63 2.31 2.01 -9.50
CA GLU A 63 2.23 1.74 -10.95
C GLU A 63 0.80 1.47 -11.39
N LYS A 64 0.07 0.63 -10.64
CA LYS A 64 -1.33 0.29 -10.95
C LYS A 64 -2.24 1.51 -10.87
N MET A 65 -2.09 2.32 -9.83
CA MET A 65 -2.89 3.53 -9.63
C MET A 65 -2.56 4.60 -10.67
N SER A 66 -1.27 4.83 -10.96
CA SER A 66 -0.82 5.77 -11.99
C SER A 66 -1.37 5.38 -13.36
N LYS A 67 -1.32 4.09 -13.71
CA LYS A 67 -1.92 3.60 -14.96
C LYS A 67 -3.44 3.72 -14.99
N LYS A 68 -4.12 3.39 -13.89
CA LYS A 68 -5.59 3.41 -13.79
C LYS A 68 -6.16 4.82 -13.87
N PHE A 69 -5.51 5.79 -13.25
CA PHE A 69 -5.98 7.18 -13.17
C PHE A 69 -5.20 8.13 -14.09
N ASN A 70 -4.31 7.61 -14.93
CA ASN A 70 -3.43 8.37 -15.82
C ASN A 70 -2.68 9.49 -15.07
N LEU A 71 -2.05 9.13 -13.94
CA LEU A 71 -1.30 10.06 -13.11
C LEU A 71 0.11 10.20 -13.68
N ASP A 72 0.46 11.39 -14.15
CA ASP A 72 1.81 11.65 -14.66
C ASP A 72 2.85 11.72 -13.53
N LYS A 73 2.54 12.46 -12.44
CA LYS A 73 3.50 12.70 -11.34
C LYS A 73 2.78 12.78 -9.98
N PRO A 74 2.36 11.65 -9.40
CA PRO A 74 1.68 11.63 -8.11
C PRO A 74 2.62 12.04 -6.96
N VAL A 75 2.08 12.69 -5.93
CA VAL A 75 2.80 12.94 -4.69
C VAL A 75 2.60 11.73 -3.77
N VAL A 76 3.69 11.06 -3.41
CA VAL A 76 3.65 9.87 -2.55
C VAL A 76 3.89 10.27 -1.10
N ILE A 77 2.93 10.01 -0.23
CA ILE A 77 3.04 10.15 1.22
C ILE A 77 2.88 8.76 1.85
N ALA A 78 3.99 8.23 2.36
CA ALA A 78 4.05 6.90 2.95
C ALA A 78 4.74 6.93 4.31
N ASP A 79 4.38 5.95 5.15
CA ASP A 79 5.03 5.72 6.44
C ASP A 79 6.50 5.28 6.25
N SER A 80 7.35 5.58 7.23
CA SER A 80 8.78 5.24 7.17
C SER A 80 9.02 3.73 7.06
N GLY A 81 8.11 2.88 7.56
CA GLY A 81 8.16 1.43 7.39
C GLY A 81 8.02 0.97 5.93
N LEU A 82 7.34 1.76 5.09
CA LEU A 82 7.20 1.50 3.64
C LEU A 82 8.31 2.16 2.81
N LEU A 83 9.01 3.17 3.36
CA LEU A 83 10.10 3.88 2.70
C LEU A 83 11.46 3.23 2.99
N SER A 84 11.58 1.95 2.64
CA SER A 84 12.87 1.27 2.63
C SER A 84 13.82 1.90 1.59
N LYS A 85 15.13 1.70 1.74
CA LYS A 85 16.12 2.20 0.76
C LYS A 85 15.81 1.76 -0.67
N SER A 86 15.39 0.50 -0.86
CA SER A 86 15.00 -0.02 -2.17
C SER A 86 13.78 0.71 -2.75
N ASN A 87 12.80 1.04 -1.90
CA ASN A 87 11.60 1.74 -2.34
C ASN A 87 11.90 3.20 -2.70
N ILE A 88 12.77 3.87 -1.94
CA ILE A 88 13.20 5.24 -2.26
C ILE A 88 13.93 5.27 -3.60
N THR A 89 14.88 4.37 -3.83
CA THR A 89 15.58 4.27 -5.12
C THR A 89 14.61 4.01 -6.26
N ALA A 90 13.65 3.09 -6.08
CA ALA A 90 12.64 2.81 -7.10
C ALA A 90 11.71 4.02 -7.39
N LEU A 91 11.39 4.82 -6.37
CA LEU A 91 10.61 6.07 -6.54
C LEU A 91 11.39 7.13 -7.35
N GLU A 92 12.70 7.24 -7.10
CA GLU A 92 13.58 8.17 -7.81
C GLU A 92 13.78 7.75 -9.28
N GLU A 93 14.02 6.46 -9.54
CA GLU A 93 14.20 5.91 -10.89
C GLU A 93 12.96 6.05 -11.76
N ASN A 94 11.76 5.90 -11.18
CA ASN A 94 10.50 6.02 -11.91
C ASN A 94 10.07 7.46 -12.17
N SER A 95 10.91 8.47 -11.86
CA SER A 95 10.59 9.90 -12.04
C SER A 95 9.28 10.33 -11.35
N LEU A 96 8.84 9.56 -10.35
CA LEU A 96 7.68 9.88 -9.50
C LEU A 96 8.00 11.01 -8.50
N SER A 97 9.22 11.57 -8.57
CA SER A 97 9.81 12.46 -7.57
C SER A 97 9.73 13.96 -7.90
N ASN A 98 9.16 14.40 -9.03
CA ASN A 98 9.14 15.85 -9.36
C ASN A 98 7.77 16.45 -9.64
N CYS A 99 7.34 17.34 -8.75
CA CYS A 99 6.09 18.10 -8.74
C CYS A 99 5.72 18.76 -10.08
N TYR A 100 4.44 18.65 -10.49
CA TYR A 100 3.46 19.74 -10.73
C TYR A 100 2.15 19.10 -11.22
N GLY A 101 1.15 19.03 -10.33
CA GLY A 101 -0.15 18.35 -10.52
C GLY A 101 -0.41 17.35 -9.39
N THR A 102 -1.37 17.61 -8.51
CA THR A 102 -1.40 16.99 -7.18
C THR A 102 -2.53 15.97 -7.04
N VAL A 103 -2.21 14.68 -7.08
CA VAL A 103 -2.98 13.64 -6.37
C VAL A 103 -2.06 13.16 -5.26
N SER A 104 -2.50 13.32 -4.00
CA SER A 104 -1.71 12.94 -2.84
C SER A 104 -2.03 11.49 -2.47
N MET A 105 -1.16 10.56 -2.86
CA MET A 105 -1.32 9.17 -2.47
C MET A 105 -0.92 9.01 -1.00
N ILE A 106 -1.92 9.03 -0.13
CA ILE A 106 -1.76 8.81 1.30
C ILE A 106 -2.04 7.34 1.58
N LEU A 107 -0.99 6.56 1.87
CA LEU A 107 -1.14 5.20 2.37
C LEU A 107 -1.45 5.22 3.88
N SER A 108 -2.60 5.80 4.24
CA SER A 108 -3.02 5.92 5.64
C SER A 108 -3.40 4.57 6.22
N LYS A 109 -3.15 4.43 7.52
CA LYS A 109 -3.75 3.41 8.39
C LYS A 109 -5.10 3.99 8.82
N VAL A 110 -6.20 3.54 8.22
CA VAL A 110 -7.54 3.93 8.69
C VAL A 110 -7.76 3.18 10.00
N ILE A 111 -7.93 3.94 11.08
CA ILE A 111 -8.16 3.48 12.44
C ILE A 111 -9.55 2.84 12.54
#